data_AF-A0A328B9D5-F1
#
_entry.id   AF-A0A328B9D5-F1
#
_cell.length_a   1.000
_cell.length_b   1.000
_cell.length_c   1.000
_cell.angle_alpha   90.00
_cell.angle_beta   90.00
_cell.angle_gamma   90.00
#
_symmetry.space_group_name_H-M   'P 1'
#
loop_
_entity.id
_entity.type
_entity.pdbx_description
1 polymer ?
#
loop_
_entity_poly.entity_id
_entity_poly.type
_entity_poly.pdbx_seq_one_letter_code
_entity_poly.pdbx_strand_id
1 'polypeptide(L)'
;MVVTAGVHQFRPPDDPTDDGGGTPSPYGGFPNESEDLPYRVEVWDPDGRFVEQVVAVSLSPAIGYAAFYAASREFPGRAITLRHKSAVLSRWSGQAH
;
A
#
# COMPACT_ATOMS: atom_id res chain seq x y z
N MET A 1 -18.13 54.28 -3.03
CA MET A 1 -18.14 53.55 -1.75
C MET A 1 -18.53 52.12 -2.07
N VAL A 2 -17.60 51.18 -1.88
CA VAL A 2 -17.72 49.75 -2.20
C VAL A 2 -18.56 49.03 -1.16
N VAL A 3 -19.41 48.09 -1.58
CA VAL A 3 -19.86 46.96 -0.73
C VAL A 3 -20.35 45.81 -1.62
N THR A 4 -19.56 44.74 -1.63
CA THR A 4 -19.86 43.41 -2.18
C THR A 4 -20.85 42.68 -1.28
N ALA A 5 -22.03 42.35 -1.79
CA ALA A 5 -22.91 41.34 -1.20
C ALA A 5 -22.68 40.03 -1.98
N GLY A 6 -22.57 38.85 -1.41
CA GLY A 6 -22.96 38.36 -0.09
C GLY A 6 -23.27 36.88 -0.31
N VAL A 7 -22.53 36.02 0.40
CA VAL A 7 -22.46 34.56 0.24
C VAL A 7 -23.85 33.91 0.17
N HIS A 8 -24.09 33.04 -0.83
CA HIS A 8 -25.28 32.18 -0.83
C HIS A 8 -25.08 31.07 0.20
N GLN A 9 -25.72 31.25 1.35
CA GLN A 9 -25.92 30.25 2.39
C GLN A 9 -26.76 29.08 1.86
N PHE A 10 -26.14 27.93 1.60
CA PHE A 10 -26.87 26.67 1.47
C PHE A 10 -27.05 26.09 2.88
N ARG A 11 -28.29 26.09 3.35
CA ARG A 11 -28.73 25.41 4.57
C ARG A 11 -28.75 23.90 4.30
N PRO A 12 -28.01 23.05 5.04
CA PRO A 12 -28.29 21.62 4.99
C PRO A 12 -29.62 21.37 5.71
N PRO A 13 -30.56 20.60 5.12
CA PRO A 13 -31.62 20.00 5.89
C PRO A 13 -31.04 18.95 6.84
N ASP A 14 -31.69 18.89 7.98
CA ASP A 14 -31.45 18.06 9.15
C ASP A 14 -31.29 16.57 8.81
N ASP A 15 -30.39 15.97 9.57
CA ASP A 15 -29.98 14.57 9.67
C ASP A 15 -31.16 13.58 9.62
N PRO A 16 -31.00 12.43 8.93
CA PRO A 16 -31.31 11.19 9.61
C PRO A 16 -30.06 10.36 9.75
N THR A 17 -29.72 10.11 11.00
CA THR A 17 -28.62 9.29 11.49
C THR A 17 -28.66 7.93 10.80
N ASP A 18 -27.69 7.69 9.91
CA ASP A 18 -27.33 6.34 9.48
C ASP A 18 -25.94 6.02 10.05
N ASP A 19 -26.01 5.12 11.01
CA ASP A 19 -24.99 4.59 11.88
C ASP A 19 -23.86 3.91 11.06
N GLY A 20 -22.60 4.35 11.24
CA GLY A 20 -21.43 3.54 10.87
C GLY A 20 -20.51 4.03 9.75
N GLY A 21 -20.66 5.26 9.24
CA GLY A 21 -19.77 5.81 8.20
C GLY A 21 -18.51 6.49 8.73
N GLY A 22 -17.62 5.75 9.41
CA GLY A 22 -16.32 6.28 9.83
C GLY A 22 -15.58 6.91 8.66
N THR A 23 -15.33 8.22 8.71
CA THR A 23 -14.55 8.94 7.71
C THR A 23 -13.19 8.22 7.58
N PRO A 24 -12.81 7.70 6.39
CA PRO A 24 -11.50 7.08 6.25
C PRO A 24 -10.45 8.17 6.55
N SER A 25 -9.55 7.89 7.48
CA SER A 25 -8.40 8.75 7.75
C SER A 25 -7.74 9.16 6.42
N PRO A 26 -7.34 10.43 6.22
CA PRO A 26 -6.63 10.85 5.01
C PRO A 26 -5.29 10.14 4.86
N TYR A 27 -4.76 9.59 5.96
CA TYR A 27 -3.81 8.50 5.98
C TYR A 27 -4.60 7.20 6.12
N GLY A 28 -5.17 6.73 5.01
CA GLY A 28 -5.95 5.50 5.01
C GLY A 28 -5.13 4.42 5.70
N GLY A 29 -5.57 4.00 6.88
CA GLY A 29 -5.14 2.73 7.43
C GLY A 29 -5.69 1.73 6.43
N PHE A 30 -4.82 1.25 5.52
CA PHE A 30 -5.16 0.12 4.69
C PHE A 30 -5.65 -0.93 5.68
N PRO A 31 -6.90 -1.41 5.57
CA PRO A 31 -7.31 -2.56 6.36
C PRO A 31 -6.23 -3.63 6.19
N ASN A 32 -6.05 -4.48 7.20
CA ASN A 32 -5.11 -5.58 7.15
C ASN A 32 -5.54 -6.65 6.10
N GLU A 33 -6.01 -6.25 4.92
CA GLU A 33 -6.18 -6.95 3.63
C GLU A 33 -4.87 -7.57 3.11
N SER A 34 -3.85 -7.61 3.95
CA SER A 34 -2.75 -8.53 3.87
C SER A 34 -3.17 -10.01 3.83
N GLU A 35 -4.35 -10.35 4.35
CA GLU A 35 -4.78 -11.75 4.52
C GLU A 35 -5.22 -12.47 3.23
N ASP A 36 -5.61 -11.77 2.15
CA ASP A 36 -6.16 -12.44 0.95
C ASP A 36 -5.45 -12.12 -0.37
N LEU A 37 -4.54 -11.14 -0.39
CA LEU A 37 -3.85 -10.81 -1.63
C LEU A 37 -2.76 -11.86 -1.93
N PRO A 38 -2.85 -12.58 -3.07
CA PRO A 38 -2.04 -13.72 -3.38
C PRO A 38 -0.57 -13.35 -3.55
N TYR A 39 -0.24 -12.24 -4.22
CA TYR A 39 1.14 -11.87 -4.51
C TYR A 39 1.63 -10.76 -3.59
N ARG A 40 2.80 -10.94 -2.98
CA ARG A 40 3.42 -9.98 -2.08
C ARG A 40 4.91 -9.84 -2.39
N VAL A 41 5.39 -8.60 -2.47
CA VAL A 41 6.81 -8.30 -2.62
C VAL A 41 7.34 -7.76 -1.30
N GLU A 42 8.26 -8.51 -0.71
CA GLU A 42 8.85 -8.23 0.60
C GLU A 42 10.31 -7.86 0.43
N VAL A 43 10.76 -6.80 1.08
CA VAL A 43 12.14 -6.38 1.22
C VAL A 43 12.61 -6.76 2.61
N TRP A 44 13.77 -7.41 2.67
CA TRP A 44 14.36 -7.87 3.91
C TRP A 44 15.40 -6.87 4.42
N ASP A 45 15.60 -6.91 5.73
CA ASP A 45 16.72 -6.28 6.43
C ASP A 45 18.07 -6.66 5.77
N PRO A 46 19.15 -5.84 5.86
CA PRO A 46 20.45 -6.17 5.26
C PRO A 46 21.01 -7.54 5.68
N ASP A 47 20.73 -7.98 6.91
CA ASP A 47 21.14 -9.30 7.40
C ASP A 47 20.22 -10.44 6.90
N GLY A 48 19.13 -10.12 6.20
CA GLY A 48 18.15 -11.09 5.68
C GLY A 48 17.36 -11.81 6.77
N ARG A 49 17.30 -11.28 7.99
CA ARG A 49 16.71 -11.95 9.17
C ARG A 49 15.19 -11.80 9.26
N PHE A 50 14.69 -10.62 8.92
CA PHE A 50 13.26 -10.31 8.95
C PHE A 50 12.87 -9.45 7.76
N VAL A 51 11.58 -9.47 7.44
CA VAL A 51 10.98 -8.58 6.45
C VAL A 51 10.97 -7.17 7.05
N GLU A 52 11.75 -6.28 6.46
CA GLU A 52 11.81 -4.87 6.86
C GLU A 52 10.59 -4.12 6.33
N GLN A 53 10.20 -4.39 5.08
CA GLN A 53 9.09 -3.71 4.43
C GLN A 53 8.41 -4.57 3.37
N VAL A 54 7.10 -4.36 3.19
CA VAL A 54 6.34 -4.88 2.05
C VAL A 54 6.13 -3.73 1.07
N VAL A 55 6.68 -3.84 -0.14
CA VAL A 55 6.65 -2.76 -1.14
C VAL A 55 5.45 -2.85 -2.08
N ALA A 56 4.89 -4.04 -2.25
CA ALA A 56 3.70 -4.25 -3.05
C ALA A 56 2.91 -5.48 -2.62
N VAL A 57 1.59 -5.39 -2.76
CA VAL A 57 0.67 -6.52 -2.61
C VAL A 57 -0.34 -6.47 -3.75
N SER A 58 -0.55 -7.58 -4.47
CA SER A 58 -1.41 -7.61 -5.66
C SER A 58 -2.17 -8.93 -5.84
N LEU A 59 -3.33 -8.84 -6.49
CA LEU A 59 -4.09 -9.99 -7.00
C LEU A 59 -3.48 -10.56 -8.31
N SER A 60 -2.78 -9.73 -9.06
CA SER A 60 -2.19 -10.11 -10.36
C SER A 60 -0.73 -10.51 -10.24
N PRO A 61 -0.30 -11.63 -10.85
CA PRO A 61 1.11 -12.01 -10.92
C PRO A 61 1.94 -10.98 -11.67
N ALA A 62 1.41 -10.40 -12.76
CA ALA A 62 2.14 -9.46 -13.60
C ALA A 62 2.54 -8.19 -12.82
N ILE A 63 1.62 -7.68 -11.99
CA ILE A 63 1.88 -6.53 -11.11
C ILE A 63 2.91 -6.91 -10.03
N GLY A 64 2.78 -8.10 -9.44
CA GLY A 64 3.73 -8.61 -8.44
C GLY A 64 5.16 -8.73 -9.00
N TYR A 65 5.31 -9.26 -10.22
CA TYR A 65 6.61 -9.34 -10.89
C TYR A 65 7.17 -7.97 -11.28
N ALA A 66 6.33 -7.05 -11.76
CA ALA A 66 6.76 -5.70 -12.07
C ALA A 66 7.27 -4.97 -10.82
N ALA A 67 6.55 -5.09 -9.71
CA ALA A 67 6.96 -4.53 -8.42
C ALA A 67 8.23 -5.19 -7.89
N PHE A 68 8.37 -6.51 -7.99
CA PHE A 68 9.59 -7.23 -7.63
C PHE A 68 10.80 -6.72 -8.42
N TYR A 69 10.64 -6.50 -9.72
CA TYR A 69 11.70 -5.98 -10.57
C TYR A 69 12.05 -4.53 -10.25
N ALA A 70 11.05 -3.68 -10.02
CA ALA A 70 11.26 -2.30 -9.58
C ALA A 70 12.02 -2.26 -8.23
N ALA A 71 11.60 -3.07 -7.27
CA ALA A 71 12.24 -3.15 -5.96
C ALA A 71 13.72 -3.58 -6.06
N SER A 72 14.06 -4.51 -6.97
CA SER A 72 15.45 -4.94 -7.17
C SER A 72 16.40 -3.82 -7.61
N ARG A 73 15.84 -2.77 -8.22
CA ARG A 73 16.58 -1.58 -8.67
C ARG A 73 16.59 -0.47 -7.62
N GLU A 74 15.52 -0.35 -6.84
CA GLU A 74 15.39 0.65 -5.78
C GLU A 74 16.20 0.28 -4.53
N PHE A 75 16.35 -1.02 -4.24
CA PHE A 75 17.07 -1.54 -3.09
C PHE A 75 18.26 -2.44 -3.50
N PRO A 76 19.29 -1.88 -4.18
CA PRO A 76 20.50 -2.63 -4.48
C PRO A 76 21.17 -3.05 -3.15
N GLY A 77 21.55 -4.32 -3.04
CA GLY A 77 22.13 -4.86 -1.80
C GLY A 77 21.12 -5.48 -0.84
N ARG A 78 19.81 -5.29 -1.03
CA ARG A 78 18.79 -5.93 -0.18
C ARG A 78 18.31 -7.25 -0.77
N ALA A 79 17.94 -8.16 0.12
CA ALA A 79 17.21 -9.35 -0.30
C ALA A 79 15.74 -9.00 -0.50
N ILE A 80 15.17 -9.45 -1.61
CA ILE A 80 13.78 -9.18 -1.99
C ILE A 80 13.13 -10.50 -2.33
N THR A 81 11.90 -10.73 -1.88
CA THR A 81 11.16 -11.95 -2.17
C THR A 81 9.78 -11.61 -2.71
N LEU A 82 9.44 -12.20 -3.85
CA LEU A 82 8.07 -12.31 -4.32
C LEU A 82 7.46 -13.59 -3.77
N ARG A 83 6.42 -13.45 -2.97
CA ARG A 83 5.68 -14.56 -2.37
C ARG A 83 4.30 -14.66 -2.97
N HIS A 84 3.82 -15.89 -3.09
CA HIS A 84 2.46 -16.21 -3.39
C HIS A 84 1.84 -17.02 -2.25
N LYS A 85 0.98 -16.40 -1.44
CA LYS A 85 0.47 -16.97 -0.17
C LYS A 85 1.63 -17.46 0.70
N SER A 86 1.78 -18.77 0.88
CA SER A 86 2.85 -19.39 1.68
C SER A 86 4.11 -19.72 0.87
N ALA A 87 4.07 -19.67 -0.47
CA ALA A 87 5.18 -20.07 -1.33
C ALA A 87 6.04 -18.86 -1.74
N VAL A 88 7.37 -19.02 -1.80
CA VAL A 88 8.26 -18.03 -2.41
C VAL A 88 8.37 -18.35 -3.90
N LEU A 89 7.92 -17.45 -4.76
CA LEU A 89 8.01 -17.61 -6.20
C LEU A 89 9.37 -17.19 -6.75
N SER A 90 9.91 -16.10 -6.22
CA SER A 90 11.18 -15.56 -6.68
C SER A 90 11.88 -14.85 -5.54
N ARG A 91 13.21 -14.99 -5.51
CA ARG A 91 14.07 -14.35 -4.53
C ARG A 91 15.22 -13.67 -5.26
N TRP A 92 15.39 -12.39 -5.00
CA TRP A 92 16.57 -11.63 -5.36
C TRP A 92 17.44 -11.53 -4.12
N SER A 93 18.68 -11.97 -4.22
CA SER A 93 19.71 -11.68 -3.23
C SER A 93 20.56 -10.55 -3.78
N GLY A 94 20.41 -9.33 -3.25
CA GLY A 94 21.21 -8.18 -3.65
C GLY A 94 22.71 -8.31 -3.35
N GLN A 95 23.18 -9.48 -2.93
CA GLN A 95 24.59 -9.76 -2.74
C GLN A 95 25.27 -9.82 -4.11
N ALA A 96 25.97 -8.73 -4.45
CA ALA A 96 26.93 -8.72 -5.54
C ALA A 96 27.93 -9.85 -5.29
N HIS A 97 28.03 -10.79 -6.25
CA HIS A 97 29.15 -11.70 -6.35
C HIS A 97 30.36 -10.97 -6.89
#